data_AF-A0A0V1ACJ5-F1
#
_entry.id   AF-A0A0V1ACJ5-F1
#
_cell.length_a   1.000
_cell.length_b   1.000
_cell.length_c   1.000
_cell.angle_alpha   90.00
_cell.angle_beta   90.00
_cell.angle_gamma   90.00
#
_symmetry.space_group_name_H-M   'P 1'
#
loop_
_entity.id
_entity.type
_entity.pdbx_description
1 polymer ?
#
loop_
_entity_poly.entity_id
_entity_poly.type
_entity_poly.pdbx_seq_one_letter_code
_entity_poly.pdbx_strand_id
1 'polypeptide(L)'
;MDLNRLETKIALAIAAIVSSARESAKLNCLNGVYNKIFVTDIIEEFHMTDFLQLRVLTLNCWGIPLPFPFGSADRKVRIKEIAKELATGKYDIVSLQEIWSENDFNMIHDAVRLVMPYSFYFHNGYAGSGVCVFSKGIILETLMHRYSLNGYVHHIHRGDWFGGKMVGLCRIQFSGININVYATHIHAEYNHDEDVYLAHRVVQAFELGQFMRNTMQNCEMAILMGDLNLRPTDLGYDLIRHSASLKDAWLFFSLALYIWTVDVELHWPGITLPIIIFRFLLTLSIGFFFWYGLVCLSSEEKALKMTISSMHIQLERFSCYNFFTKRKKRQISAV
;
A
#
# COMPACT_ATOMS: atom_id res chain seq x y z
N MET A 1 2.92 -16.17 -24.79
CA MET A 1 4.01 -15.73 -23.90
C MET A 1 3.41 -15.65 -22.51
N ASP A 2 3.91 -16.48 -21.59
CA ASP A 2 3.36 -16.77 -20.27
C ASP A 2 3.00 -15.52 -19.44
N LEU A 3 1.74 -15.45 -18.97
CA LEU A 3 1.18 -14.36 -18.15
C LEU A 3 1.38 -14.59 -16.63
N ASN A 4 2.20 -15.56 -16.24
CA ASN A 4 2.36 -16.02 -14.85
C ASN A 4 3.50 -15.36 -14.06
N ARG A 5 3.93 -14.15 -14.42
CA ARG A 5 4.90 -13.37 -13.62
C ARG A 5 4.54 -11.89 -13.58
N LEU A 6 3.45 -11.58 -12.89
CA LEU A 6 3.30 -10.27 -12.27
C LEU A 6 3.25 -10.54 -10.77
N GLU A 7 4.40 -10.45 -10.11
CA GLU A 7 4.45 -10.36 -8.65
C GLU A 7 3.74 -9.09 -8.25
N THR A 8 2.47 -9.23 -7.89
CA THR A 8 1.65 -8.18 -7.31
C THR A 8 2.28 -7.80 -5.98
N LYS A 9 3.05 -6.71 -5.96
CA LYS A 9 3.37 -6.01 -4.70
C LYS A 9 2.03 -5.50 -4.15
N ILE A 10 1.46 -6.25 -3.21
CA ILE A 10 0.25 -5.88 -2.48
C ILE A 10 0.61 -4.63 -1.65
N ALA A 11 0.22 -3.46 -2.15
CA ALA A 11 0.31 -2.22 -1.42
C ALA A 11 -0.71 -2.26 -0.27
N LEU A 12 -0.20 -2.15 0.95
CA LEU A 12 -0.95 -2.29 2.18
C LEU A 12 -1.93 -1.11 2.32
N ALA A 13 -3.24 -1.37 2.28
CA ALA A 13 -4.24 -0.40 2.71
C ALA A 13 -4.34 -0.48 4.24
N ILE A 14 -3.91 0.58 4.93
CA ILE A 14 -4.10 0.68 6.38
C ILE A 14 -5.39 1.49 6.59
N ALA A 15 -6.48 0.80 6.95
CA ALA A 15 -7.75 1.42 7.27
C ALA A 15 -7.80 1.76 8.77
N ALA A 16 -7.86 3.04 9.11
CA ALA A 16 -8.15 3.46 10.47
C ALA A 16 -9.66 3.62 10.65
N ILE A 17 -10.26 2.66 11.35
CA ILE A 17 -11.63 2.82 11.87
C ILE A 17 -11.53 3.65 13.16
N VAL A 18 -11.89 4.93 13.09
CA VAL A 18 -12.07 5.79 14.26
C VAL A 18 -13.44 5.46 14.86
N SER A 19 -13.45 4.76 15.99
CA SER A 19 -14.65 4.59 16.81
C SER A 19 -14.89 5.91 17.57
N SER A 20 -15.73 6.78 17.04
CA SER A 20 -16.28 7.92 17.79
C SER A 20 -17.54 7.49 18.54
N ALA A 21 -17.40 6.65 19.56
CA ALA A 21 -18.42 6.43 20.56
C ALA A 21 -18.21 7.40 21.74
N ARG A 22 -18.65 8.64 21.59
CA ARG A 22 -18.66 9.60 22.70
C ARG A 22 -19.90 10.50 22.62
N GLU A 23 -20.98 10.00 23.20
CA GLU A 23 -22.01 10.70 23.99
C GLU A 23 -23.35 9.98 23.91
N SER A 24 -23.63 9.07 24.87
CA SER A 24 -24.93 8.99 25.54
C SER A 24 -24.89 7.88 26.60
N ALA A 25 -24.47 8.22 27.82
CA ALA A 25 -24.65 7.34 28.98
C ALA A 25 -24.80 8.18 30.26
N LYS A 26 -25.85 9.01 30.26
CA LYS A 26 -26.56 9.38 31.49
C LYS A 26 -27.87 8.62 31.48
N LEU A 27 -27.90 7.40 32.03
CA LEU A 27 -29.07 6.88 32.73
C LEU A 27 -28.72 5.56 33.45
N ASN A 28 -28.09 5.67 34.61
CA ASN A 28 -28.26 4.68 35.67
C ASN A 28 -29.48 5.10 36.48
N CYS A 29 -30.61 4.41 36.29
CA CYS A 29 -31.63 4.17 37.31
C CYS A 29 -32.84 3.48 36.65
N LEU A 30 -33.03 2.19 36.95
CA LEU A 30 -34.30 1.47 37.16
C LEU A 30 -34.11 -0.02 36.81
N ASN A 31 -33.58 -0.75 37.80
CA ASN A 31 -33.59 -2.20 37.84
C ASN A 31 -35.02 -2.74 37.92
N GLY A 32 -35.32 -3.84 37.22
CA GLY A 32 -36.13 -4.90 37.84
C GLY A 32 -37.23 -5.58 37.02
N VAL A 33 -37.77 -4.98 35.94
CA VAL A 33 -39.00 -5.55 35.29
C VAL A 33 -38.94 -5.59 33.74
N TYR A 34 -37.89 -5.08 33.10
CA TYR A 34 -37.86 -4.85 31.64
C TYR A 34 -37.38 -6.03 30.75
N ASN A 35 -37.04 -7.19 31.32
CA ASN A 35 -36.35 -8.26 30.57
C ASN A 35 -37.23 -9.11 29.63
N LYS A 36 -38.52 -8.78 29.44
CA LYS A 36 -39.39 -9.56 28.53
C LYS A 36 -40.06 -8.76 27.42
N ILE A 37 -40.01 -7.43 27.45
CA ILE A 37 -40.60 -6.57 26.41
C ILE A 37 -39.51 -6.08 25.42
N PHE A 38 -38.25 -6.02 25.85
CA PHE A 38 -37.15 -5.48 25.03
C PHE A 38 -36.71 -6.34 23.83
N VAL A 39 -37.06 -7.63 23.76
CA VAL A 39 -36.55 -8.48 22.67
C VAL A 39 -37.39 -8.36 21.40
N THR A 40 -38.69 -8.08 21.51
CA THR A 40 -39.56 -7.91 20.33
C THR A 40 -39.48 -6.48 19.79
N ASP A 41 -39.38 -5.47 20.66
CA ASP A 41 -39.37 -4.07 20.20
C ASP A 41 -38.00 -3.63 19.65
N ILE A 42 -36.88 -4.24 20.10
CA ILE A 42 -35.55 -4.00 19.48
C ILE A 42 -35.51 -4.52 18.04
N ILE A 43 -36.24 -5.58 17.71
CA ILE A 43 -36.20 -6.17 16.37
C ILE A 43 -37.02 -5.34 15.36
N GLU A 44 -38.04 -4.60 15.81
CA GLU A 44 -38.76 -3.66 14.95
C GLU A 44 -38.07 -2.28 14.84
N GLU A 45 -37.29 -1.85 15.85
CA GLU A 45 -36.54 -0.58 15.80
C GLU A 45 -35.14 -0.71 15.15
N PHE A 46 -34.58 -1.92 15.07
CA PHE A 46 -33.45 -2.23 14.20
C PHE A 46 -33.94 -2.83 12.88
N HIS A 47 -34.57 -2.00 12.05
CA HIS A 47 -34.31 -2.11 10.61
C HIS A 47 -32.79 -2.01 10.43
N MET A 48 -32.13 -3.17 10.32
CA MET A 48 -30.68 -3.31 10.20
C MET A 48 -30.23 -2.47 9.00
N THR A 49 -29.78 -1.25 9.32
CA THR A 49 -29.38 -0.19 8.41
C THR A 49 -28.34 -0.71 7.43
N ASP A 50 -28.51 -0.37 6.15
CA ASP A 50 -27.56 -0.67 5.07
C ASP A 50 -26.10 -0.52 5.53
N PHE A 51 -25.36 -1.63 5.59
CA PHE A 51 -23.93 -1.57 5.86
C PHE A 51 -23.26 -0.83 4.70
N LEU A 52 -22.66 0.34 4.99
CA LEU A 52 -21.85 1.04 3.99
C LEU A 52 -20.60 0.23 3.67
N GLN A 53 -20.60 -0.45 2.53
CA GLN A 53 -19.44 -1.15 2.01
C GLN A 53 -18.60 -0.18 1.16
N LEU A 54 -17.34 0.00 1.53
CA LEU A 54 -16.39 0.82 0.79
C LEU A 54 -15.29 -0.06 0.17
N ARG A 55 -15.13 0.01 -1.15
CA ARG A 55 -14.07 -0.71 -1.88
C ARG A 55 -12.97 0.26 -2.28
N VAL A 56 -11.80 0.09 -1.69
CA VAL A 56 -10.64 0.95 -1.94
C VAL A 56 -9.52 0.18 -2.65
N LEU A 57 -8.76 0.87 -3.50
CA LEU A 57 -7.60 0.30 -4.20
C LEU A 57 -6.42 1.26 -4.13
N THR A 58 -5.25 0.74 -3.76
CA THR A 58 -3.98 1.45 -3.93
C THR A 58 -3.05 0.67 -4.86
N LEU A 59 -2.39 1.35 -5.80
CA LEU A 59 -1.51 0.69 -6.77
C LEU A 59 -0.38 1.61 -7.23
N ASN A 60 0.86 1.14 -7.12
CA ASN A 60 1.99 1.72 -7.84
C ASN A 60 1.95 1.23 -9.31
N CYS A 61 1.82 2.16 -10.25
CA CYS A 61 1.61 1.86 -11.67
C CYS A 61 2.92 1.76 -12.47
N TRP A 62 4.06 2.06 -11.85
CA TRP A 62 5.37 2.08 -12.50
C TRP A 62 5.38 2.89 -13.82
N GLY A 63 4.80 4.09 -13.79
CA GLY A 63 4.53 4.91 -14.99
C GLY A 63 5.68 5.81 -15.44
N ILE A 64 6.94 5.38 -15.31
CA ILE A 64 8.11 6.22 -15.61
C ILE A 64 8.15 6.61 -17.10
N PRO A 65 8.13 7.91 -17.47
CA PRO A 65 7.90 8.37 -18.83
C PRO A 65 9.17 8.46 -19.68
N LEU A 66 10.24 7.76 -19.27
CA LEU A 66 11.51 7.69 -20.00
C LEU A 66 11.52 6.54 -21.03
N PRO A 67 12.34 6.62 -22.08
CA PRO A 67 12.53 5.50 -23.01
C PRO A 67 13.24 4.33 -22.33
N PHE A 68 12.97 3.11 -22.79
CA PHE A 68 13.76 1.94 -22.42
C PHE A 68 15.25 2.18 -22.77
N PRO A 69 16.21 1.81 -21.91
CA PRO A 69 16.09 0.99 -20.69
C PRO A 69 15.85 1.77 -19.38
N PHE A 70 15.73 3.10 -19.43
CA PHE A 70 15.69 3.94 -18.22
C PHE A 70 14.27 4.20 -17.70
N GLY A 71 13.25 4.01 -18.52
CA GLY A 71 11.86 4.08 -18.11
C GLY A 71 11.14 2.74 -18.15
N SER A 72 9.82 2.79 -17.93
CA SER A 72 9.01 1.59 -17.89
C SER A 72 8.73 1.06 -19.30
N ALA A 73 9.16 -0.19 -19.56
CA ALA A 73 8.67 -0.95 -20.71
C ALA A 73 7.13 -1.02 -20.68
N ASP A 74 6.51 -1.01 -21.86
CA ASP A 74 5.06 -1.15 -22.04
C ASP A 74 4.17 -0.18 -21.24
N ARG A 75 4.71 0.98 -20.80
CA ARG A 75 3.98 1.97 -19.99
C ARG A 75 2.58 2.26 -20.53
N LYS A 76 2.48 2.62 -21.82
CA LYS A 76 1.21 2.97 -22.45
C LYS A 76 0.18 1.83 -22.40
N VAL A 77 0.62 0.60 -22.60
CA VAL A 77 -0.25 -0.59 -22.55
C VAL A 77 -0.73 -0.80 -21.11
N ARG A 78 0.18 -0.73 -20.14
CA ARG A 78 -0.16 -0.93 -18.73
C ARG A 78 -1.14 0.11 -18.20
N ILE A 79 -0.86 1.40 -18.41
CA ILE A 79 -1.76 2.49 -17.97
C ILE A 79 -3.14 2.33 -18.61
N LYS A 80 -3.21 1.92 -19.89
CA LYS A 80 -4.49 1.69 -20.58
C LYS A 80 -5.29 0.54 -19.96
N GLU A 81 -4.64 -0.59 -19.66
CA GLU A 81 -5.34 -1.72 -19.02
C GLU A 81 -5.74 -1.42 -17.57
N ILE A 82 -4.93 -0.66 -16.83
CA ILE A 82 -5.31 -0.15 -15.50
C ILE A 82 -6.56 0.72 -15.62
N ALA A 83 -6.57 1.71 -16.53
CA ALA A 83 -7.72 2.57 -16.76
C ALA A 83 -8.99 1.77 -17.12
N LYS A 84 -8.85 0.73 -17.95
CA LYS A 84 -9.94 -0.17 -18.32
C LYS A 84 -10.49 -0.96 -17.14
N GLU A 85 -9.63 -1.47 -16.26
CA GLU A 85 -10.07 -2.16 -15.04
C GLU A 85 -10.77 -1.18 -14.08
N LEU A 86 -10.25 0.02 -13.89
CA LEU A 86 -10.90 1.05 -13.05
C LEU A 86 -12.26 1.46 -13.62
N ALA A 87 -12.39 1.57 -14.95
CA ALA A 87 -13.63 1.91 -15.63
C ALA A 87 -14.75 0.88 -15.45
N THR A 88 -14.45 -0.32 -14.94
CA THR A 88 -15.49 -1.30 -14.55
C THR A 88 -16.36 -0.83 -13.38
N GLY A 89 -15.92 0.19 -12.63
CA GLY A 89 -16.68 0.75 -11.51
C GLY A 89 -16.67 -0.12 -10.24
N LYS A 90 -15.78 -1.11 -10.16
CA LYS A 90 -15.63 -2.00 -8.98
C LYS A 90 -15.11 -1.31 -7.73
N TYR A 91 -14.43 -0.18 -7.85
CA TYR A 91 -13.81 0.53 -6.72
C TYR A 91 -14.53 1.86 -6.48
N ASP A 92 -14.56 2.29 -5.23
CA ASP A 92 -15.20 3.53 -4.80
C ASP A 92 -14.17 4.66 -4.59
N ILE A 93 -12.97 4.31 -4.13
CA ILE A 93 -11.83 5.22 -4.00
C ILE A 93 -10.56 4.50 -4.47
N VAL A 94 -9.76 5.15 -5.29
CA VAL A 94 -8.51 4.61 -5.85
C VAL A 94 -7.39 5.62 -5.61
N SER A 95 -6.24 5.16 -5.12
CA SER A 95 -5.01 5.94 -5.06
C SER A 95 -3.94 5.28 -5.93
N LEU A 96 -3.36 6.04 -6.86
CA LEU A 96 -2.29 5.54 -7.73
C LEU A 96 -0.98 6.24 -7.42
N GLN A 97 0.12 5.49 -7.50
CA GLN A 97 1.49 6.00 -7.39
C GLN A 97 2.26 5.78 -8.70
N GLU A 98 3.31 6.56 -8.90
CA GLU A 98 4.13 6.58 -10.12
C GLU A 98 3.37 6.90 -11.42
N ILE A 99 2.28 7.68 -11.34
CA ILE A 99 1.69 8.32 -12.52
C ILE A 99 2.44 9.63 -12.77
N TRP A 100 3.60 9.56 -13.41
CA TRP A 100 4.48 10.74 -13.56
C TRP A 100 4.09 11.67 -14.70
N SER A 101 3.30 11.21 -15.67
CA SER A 101 2.88 12.00 -16.83
C SER A 101 1.45 12.51 -16.66
N GLU A 102 1.25 13.82 -16.85
CA GLU A 102 -0.11 14.41 -16.89
C GLU A 102 -0.97 13.78 -17.99
N ASN A 103 -0.38 13.37 -19.11
CA ASN A 103 -1.11 12.66 -20.16
C ASN A 103 -1.62 11.29 -19.69
N ASP A 104 -0.82 10.56 -18.90
CA ASP A 104 -1.24 9.28 -18.34
C ASP A 104 -2.35 9.50 -17.29
N PHE A 105 -2.26 10.55 -16.47
CA PHE A 105 -3.33 10.94 -15.53
C PHE A 105 -4.64 11.31 -16.27
N ASN A 106 -4.57 12.21 -17.25
CA ASN A 106 -5.73 12.66 -18.02
C ASN A 106 -6.40 11.50 -18.77
N MET A 107 -5.60 10.57 -19.32
CA MET A 107 -6.14 9.38 -19.99
C MET A 107 -6.91 8.48 -19.02
N ILE A 108 -6.39 8.25 -17.81
CA ILE A 108 -7.11 7.50 -16.78
C ILE A 108 -8.38 8.27 -16.38
N HIS A 109 -8.27 9.58 -16.12
CA HIS A 109 -9.40 10.44 -15.75
C HIS A 109 -10.54 10.34 -16.77
N ASP A 110 -10.24 10.52 -18.05
CA ASP A 110 -11.23 10.45 -19.12
C ASP A 110 -11.88 9.06 -19.23
N ALA A 111 -11.10 7.99 -19.04
CA ALA A 111 -11.59 6.63 -19.09
C ALA A 111 -12.54 6.29 -17.93
N VAL A 112 -12.28 6.82 -16.73
CA VAL A 112 -13.05 6.49 -15.52
C VAL A 112 -14.14 7.51 -15.19
N ARG A 113 -14.18 8.68 -15.84
CA ARG A 113 -15.05 9.82 -15.46
C ARG A 113 -16.53 9.48 -15.25
N LEU A 114 -17.06 8.47 -15.94
CA LEU A 114 -18.47 8.05 -15.81
C LEU A 114 -18.74 7.26 -14.53
N VAL A 115 -17.73 6.55 -14.01
CA VAL A 115 -17.83 5.72 -12.81
C VAL A 115 -17.12 6.30 -11.61
N MET A 116 -16.14 7.19 -11.80
CA MET A 116 -15.37 7.90 -10.77
C MET A 116 -15.17 9.36 -11.21
N PRO A 117 -16.20 10.21 -11.08
CA PRO A 117 -16.20 11.56 -11.65
C PRO A 117 -15.25 12.53 -10.95
N TYR A 118 -14.79 12.22 -9.73
CA TYR A 118 -13.91 13.09 -8.97
C TYR A 118 -12.50 12.54 -8.97
N SER A 119 -11.52 13.38 -9.27
CA SER A 119 -10.11 13.00 -9.23
C SER A 119 -9.23 14.17 -8.88
N PHE A 120 -8.08 13.89 -8.26
CA PHE A 120 -7.09 14.90 -7.90
C PHE A 120 -5.68 14.38 -8.12
N TYR A 121 -4.84 15.18 -8.78
CA TYR A 121 -3.42 14.91 -8.97
C TYR A 121 -2.59 15.83 -8.08
N PHE A 122 -1.71 15.27 -7.26
CA PHE A 122 -0.89 16.06 -6.35
C PHE A 122 0.38 16.54 -7.07
N HIS A 123 0.42 17.80 -7.52
CA HIS A 123 1.60 18.36 -8.17
C HIS A 123 2.71 18.70 -7.14
N ASN A 124 3.90 18.11 -7.29
CA ASN A 124 5.07 18.41 -6.45
C ASN A 124 6.39 18.11 -7.17
N GLY A 125 7.51 18.71 -6.75
CA GLY A 125 8.84 18.43 -7.30
C GLY A 125 9.00 18.86 -8.76
N TYR A 126 10.12 18.49 -9.36
CA TYR A 126 10.42 18.82 -10.77
C TYR A 126 9.67 17.89 -11.73
N ALA A 127 9.56 16.61 -11.39
CA ALA A 127 8.93 15.58 -12.24
C ALA A 127 7.46 15.29 -11.89
N GLY A 128 6.88 15.97 -10.90
CA GLY A 128 5.59 15.59 -10.29
C GLY A 128 5.78 14.75 -9.02
N SER A 129 4.69 14.52 -8.26
CA SER A 129 4.72 13.58 -7.13
C SER A 129 4.52 12.13 -7.58
N GLY A 130 3.89 11.94 -8.75
CA GLY A 130 3.44 10.64 -9.23
C GLY A 130 2.20 10.11 -8.49
N VAL A 131 1.60 10.88 -7.58
CA VAL A 131 0.49 10.44 -6.73
C VAL A 131 -0.82 11.12 -7.13
N CYS A 132 -1.87 10.32 -7.31
CA CYS A 132 -3.21 10.82 -7.58
C CYS A 132 -4.30 9.97 -6.91
N VAL A 133 -5.50 10.54 -6.82
CA VAL A 133 -6.69 9.92 -6.24
C VAL A 133 -7.85 10.03 -7.24
N PHE A 134 -8.61 8.94 -7.41
CA PHE A 134 -9.88 8.90 -8.14
C PHE A 134 -10.98 8.44 -7.17
N SER A 135 -12.17 8.98 -7.30
CA SER A 135 -13.25 8.79 -6.33
C SER A 135 -14.63 8.85 -6.97
N LYS A 136 -15.53 8.00 -6.47
CA LYS A 136 -16.98 8.13 -6.66
C LYS A 136 -17.58 9.26 -5.83
N GLY A 137 -17.06 9.43 -4.61
CA GLY A 137 -17.47 10.48 -3.68
C GLY A 137 -16.86 11.83 -4.02
N ILE A 138 -17.54 12.90 -3.63
CA ILE A 138 -17.14 14.28 -3.89
C ILE A 138 -15.88 14.60 -3.08
N ILE A 139 -14.83 15.08 -3.75
CA ILE A 139 -13.65 15.61 -3.06
C ILE A 139 -13.97 17.03 -2.60
N LEU A 140 -14.14 17.22 -1.28
CA LEU A 140 -14.49 18.50 -0.67
C LEU A 140 -13.27 19.40 -0.50
N GLU A 141 -12.17 18.83 -0.03
CA GLU A 141 -10.95 19.56 0.32
C GLU A 141 -9.73 18.71 -0.02
N THR A 142 -8.66 19.37 -0.45
CA THR A 142 -7.34 18.76 -0.62
C THR A 142 -6.28 19.52 0.18
N LEU A 143 -5.36 18.78 0.76
CA LEU A 143 -4.18 19.32 1.45
C LEU A 143 -2.97 18.46 1.08
N MET A 144 -1.78 19.06 1.07
CA MET A 144 -0.54 18.35 0.77
C MET A 144 0.54 18.75 1.77
N HIS A 145 1.33 17.77 2.19
CA HIS A 145 2.58 17.97 2.88
C HIS A 145 3.73 17.31 2.12
N ARG A 146 4.75 18.11 1.79
CA ARG A 146 5.96 17.64 1.13
C ARG A 146 6.93 17.15 2.21
N TYR A 147 7.48 15.97 2.01
CA TYR A 147 8.45 15.46 2.97
C TYR A 147 9.75 16.26 2.92
N SER A 148 10.41 16.41 4.07
CA SER A 148 11.63 17.21 4.19
C SER A 148 12.87 16.54 3.57
N LEU A 149 12.93 15.20 3.58
CA LEU A 149 14.07 14.42 3.10
C LEU A 149 13.69 13.50 1.93
N ASN A 150 14.12 13.85 0.71
CA ASN A 150 13.76 13.14 -0.52
C ASN A 150 15.01 12.77 -1.33
N GLY A 151 15.89 11.92 -0.78
CA GLY A 151 17.12 11.49 -1.45
C GLY A 151 18.18 12.59 -1.64
N TYR A 152 19.12 12.33 -2.55
CA TYR A 152 20.27 13.20 -2.81
C TYR A 152 20.32 13.64 -4.28
N VAL A 153 20.48 14.94 -4.52
CA VAL A 153 20.52 15.55 -5.88
C VAL A 153 21.55 14.87 -6.80
N HIS A 154 22.74 14.60 -6.26
CA HIS A 154 23.87 14.08 -7.04
C HIS A 154 23.72 12.58 -7.35
N HIS A 155 22.75 11.89 -6.74
CA HIS A 155 22.38 10.52 -7.13
C HIS A 155 21.37 10.58 -8.29
N ILE A 156 21.82 11.10 -9.43
CA ILE A 156 20.97 11.35 -10.61
C ILE A 156 20.28 10.06 -11.11
N HIS A 157 20.90 8.91 -10.87
CA HIS A 157 20.38 7.59 -11.19
C HIS A 157 19.24 7.11 -10.25
N ARG A 158 18.91 7.88 -9.20
CA ARG A 158 17.87 7.58 -8.21
C ARG A 158 16.83 8.69 -8.26
N GLY A 159 15.68 8.36 -8.83
CA GLY A 159 14.65 9.32 -9.25
C GLY A 159 13.94 10.06 -8.11
N ASP A 160 14.02 9.54 -6.88
CA ASP A 160 13.26 10.05 -5.72
C ASP A 160 13.58 11.50 -5.33
N TRP A 161 14.75 12.03 -5.69
CA TRP A 161 15.04 13.46 -5.48
C TRP A 161 14.32 14.36 -6.49
N PHE A 162 14.18 13.89 -7.74
CA PHE A 162 13.46 14.62 -8.78
C PHE A 162 11.94 14.48 -8.63
N GLY A 163 11.49 13.34 -8.10
CA GLY A 163 10.11 13.11 -7.69
C GLY A 163 9.79 13.81 -6.38
N GLY A 164 8.77 14.66 -6.35
CA GLY A 164 8.40 15.36 -5.12
C GLY A 164 7.64 14.44 -4.16
N LYS A 165 8.34 13.60 -3.37
CA LYS A 165 7.70 12.70 -2.39
C LYS A 165 6.90 13.50 -1.36
N MET A 166 5.70 13.01 -1.06
CA MET A 166 4.70 13.75 -0.30
C MET A 166 3.61 12.83 0.26
N VAL A 167 2.82 13.39 1.18
CA VAL A 167 1.49 12.88 1.53
C VAL A 167 0.43 13.90 1.12
N GLY A 168 -0.58 13.43 0.42
CA GLY A 168 -1.78 14.17 0.06
C GLY A 168 -2.96 13.72 0.90
N LEU A 169 -3.79 14.66 1.36
CA LEU A 169 -5.09 14.42 1.96
C LEU A 169 -6.17 14.85 0.96
N CYS A 170 -7.11 13.96 0.69
CA CYS A 170 -8.41 14.28 0.09
C CYS A 170 -9.49 14.01 1.14
N ARG A 171 -10.27 15.03 1.53
CA ARG A 171 -11.51 14.82 2.29
C ARG A 171 -12.64 14.53 1.30
N ILE A 172 -13.19 13.33 1.37
CA ILE A 172 -14.14 12.80 0.40
C ILE A 172 -15.49 12.56 1.09
N GLN A 173 -16.56 13.17 0.57
CA GLN A 173 -17.92 12.84 0.98
C GLN A 173 -18.45 11.68 0.15
N PHE A 174 -18.76 10.56 0.79
CA PHE A 174 -19.29 9.36 0.14
C PHE A 174 -20.40 8.76 1.00
N SER A 175 -21.57 8.55 0.41
CA SER A 175 -22.74 7.95 1.09
C SER A 175 -23.08 8.60 2.45
N GLY A 176 -22.99 9.94 2.52
CA GLY A 176 -23.35 10.71 3.72
C GLY A 176 -22.27 10.82 4.81
N ILE A 177 -21.11 10.17 4.64
CA ILE A 177 -19.97 10.30 5.55
C ILE A 177 -18.79 11.01 4.90
N ASN A 178 -17.97 11.65 5.72
CA ASN A 178 -16.70 12.26 5.35
C ASN A 178 -15.55 11.28 5.62
N ILE A 179 -14.79 10.99 4.58
CA ILE A 179 -13.66 10.07 4.58
C ILE A 179 -12.40 10.85 4.28
N ASN A 180 -11.45 10.89 5.21
CA ASN A 180 -10.12 11.45 4.96
C ASN A 180 -9.24 10.37 4.32
N VAL A 181 -8.89 10.56 3.05
CA VAL A 181 -8.00 9.67 2.29
C VAL A 181 -6.61 10.29 2.21
N TYR A 182 -5.64 9.60 2.78
CA TYR A 182 -4.24 9.96 2.74
C TYR A 182 -3.54 9.15 1.67
N ALA A 183 -3.09 9.80 0.60
CA ALA A 183 -2.38 9.20 -0.52
C ALA A 183 -0.89 9.51 -0.43
N THR A 184 -0.02 8.51 -0.49
CA THR A 184 1.44 8.74 -0.41
C THR A 184 2.25 7.75 -1.25
N HIS A 185 3.49 8.14 -1.51
CA HIS A 185 4.54 7.28 -2.03
C HIS A 185 5.81 7.65 -1.26
N ILE A 186 6.27 6.78 -0.36
CA ILE A 186 7.49 6.98 0.43
C ILE A 186 8.72 6.71 -0.47
N HIS A 187 9.87 7.23 -0.09
CA HIS A 187 11.14 7.05 -0.78
C HIS A 187 11.41 5.56 -1.03
N ALA A 188 11.94 5.21 -2.19
CA ALA A 188 12.23 3.83 -2.52
C ALA A 188 13.36 3.25 -1.65
N GLU A 189 13.23 1.98 -1.29
CA GLU A 189 14.35 1.16 -0.81
C GLU A 189 15.05 0.56 -2.03
N TYR A 190 16.23 1.08 -2.36
CA TYR A 190 16.98 0.64 -3.54
C TYR A 190 17.88 -0.57 -3.26
N ASN A 191 18.35 -0.71 -2.02
CA ASN A 191 19.16 -1.84 -1.58
C ASN A 191 18.91 -2.04 -0.09
N HIS A 192 18.48 -3.25 0.28
CA HIS A 192 18.16 -3.58 1.67
C HIS A 192 19.41 -3.65 2.56
N ASP A 193 20.50 -4.25 2.07
CA ASP A 193 21.72 -4.47 2.88
C ASP A 193 22.53 -3.19 3.10
N GLU A 194 22.42 -2.27 2.15
CA GLU A 194 23.15 -1.00 2.15
C GLU A 194 22.16 0.15 1.89
N ASP A 195 21.24 0.29 2.83
CA ASP A 195 20.17 1.25 2.73
C ASP A 195 20.60 2.65 3.22
N VAL A 196 21.31 3.36 2.34
CA VAL A 196 21.67 4.77 2.58
C VAL A 196 20.45 5.70 2.71
N TYR A 197 19.24 5.22 2.37
CA TYR A 197 17.99 5.97 2.42
C TYR A 197 17.10 5.61 3.61
N LEU A 198 17.58 4.78 4.55
CA LEU A 198 16.80 4.40 5.73
C LEU A 198 16.34 5.64 6.51
N ALA A 199 17.27 6.58 6.75
CA ALA A 199 16.98 7.83 7.45
C ALA A 199 15.91 8.66 6.72
N HIS A 200 15.93 8.68 5.39
CA HIS A 200 14.91 9.35 4.59
C HIS A 200 13.53 8.71 4.81
N ARG A 201 13.43 7.38 4.70
CA ARG A 201 12.15 6.67 4.90
C ARG A 201 11.62 6.81 6.33
N VAL A 202 12.49 6.77 7.34
CA VAL A 202 12.09 6.95 8.75
C VAL A 202 11.57 8.36 9.01
N VAL A 203 12.25 9.41 8.49
CA VAL A 203 11.77 10.80 8.63
C VAL A 203 10.45 11.00 7.90
N GLN A 204 10.32 10.48 6.68
CA GLN A 204 9.06 10.53 5.93
C GLN A 204 7.91 9.82 6.66
N ALA A 205 8.16 8.65 7.24
CA ALA A 205 7.19 7.91 8.02
C ALA A 205 6.76 8.68 9.29
N PHE A 206 7.70 9.35 9.96
CA PHE A 206 7.40 10.22 11.10
C PHE A 206 6.56 11.43 10.69
N GLU A 207 6.94 12.13 9.62
CA GLU A 207 6.21 13.27 9.07
C GLU A 207 4.80 12.89 8.63
N LEU A 208 4.65 11.74 7.95
CA LEU A 208 3.36 11.16 7.58
C LEU A 208 2.47 10.94 8.81
N GLY A 209 3.00 10.26 9.83
CA GLY A 209 2.26 9.99 11.06
C GLY A 209 1.80 11.28 11.78
N GLN A 210 2.67 12.29 11.83
CA GLN A 210 2.36 13.59 12.42
C GLN A 210 1.34 14.38 11.59
N PHE A 211 1.50 14.38 10.26
CA PHE A 211 0.56 15.03 9.35
C PHE A 211 -0.84 14.42 9.50
N MET A 212 -0.95 13.09 9.51
CA MET A 212 -2.22 12.40 9.73
C MET A 212 -2.82 12.75 11.09
N ARG A 213 -2.05 12.62 12.18
CA ARG A 213 -2.53 12.93 13.55
C ARG A 213 -3.13 14.35 13.65
N ASN A 214 -2.50 15.32 13.00
CA ASN A 214 -2.93 16.73 13.07
C ASN A 214 -4.06 17.08 12.09
N THR A 215 -4.37 16.23 11.11
CA THR A 215 -5.37 16.51 10.07
C THR A 215 -6.55 15.55 10.07
N MET A 216 -6.52 14.49 10.88
CA MET A 216 -7.55 13.45 11.00
C MET A 216 -8.84 13.93 11.71
N GLN A 217 -9.06 15.24 11.79
CA GLN A 217 -10.27 15.81 12.38
C GLN A 217 -11.37 15.93 11.32
N ASN A 218 -12.63 16.06 11.77
CA ASN A 218 -13.81 16.29 10.93
C ASN A 218 -14.05 15.19 9.87
N CYS A 219 -13.81 13.93 10.23
CA CYS A 219 -14.15 12.77 9.40
C CYS A 219 -14.65 11.61 10.27
N GLU A 220 -15.55 10.80 9.74
CA GLU A 220 -15.98 9.55 10.37
C GLU A 220 -15.00 8.40 10.09
N MET A 221 -14.22 8.50 9.02
CA MET A 221 -13.25 7.47 8.61
C MET A 221 -11.97 8.08 8.05
N ALA A 222 -10.81 7.48 8.36
CA ALA A 222 -9.53 7.84 7.77
C ALA A 222 -8.83 6.62 7.18
N ILE A 223 -8.28 6.77 5.96
CA ILE A 223 -7.64 5.68 5.23
C ILE A 223 -6.29 6.15 4.72
N LEU A 224 -5.23 5.39 5.03
CA LEU A 224 -3.92 5.58 4.43
C LEU A 224 -3.76 4.60 3.26
N MET A 225 -3.45 5.17 2.10
CA MET A 225 -3.30 4.48 0.82
C MET A 225 -1.96 4.91 0.20
N GLY A 226 -1.14 3.95 -0.21
CA GLY A 226 0.12 4.30 -0.84
C GLY A 226 1.11 3.16 -0.98
N ASP A 227 2.18 3.43 -1.70
CA ASP A 227 3.39 2.62 -1.67
C ASP A 227 4.30 3.15 -0.56
N LEU A 228 4.34 2.42 0.55
CA LEU A 228 5.10 2.82 1.72
C LEU A 228 6.60 2.47 1.61
N ASN A 229 7.03 1.64 0.66
CA ASN A 229 8.41 1.14 0.59
C ASN A 229 8.97 0.67 1.96
N LEU A 230 8.09 0.11 2.80
CA LEU A 230 8.36 -0.34 4.16
C LEU A 230 7.73 -1.72 4.34
N ARG A 231 8.42 -2.60 5.06
CA ARG A 231 7.91 -3.91 5.49
C ARG A 231 7.14 -3.75 6.80
N PRO A 232 6.22 -4.68 7.12
CA PRO A 232 5.49 -4.65 8.40
C PRO A 232 6.38 -4.70 9.66
N THR A 233 7.64 -5.13 9.52
CA THR A 233 8.64 -5.21 10.59
C THR A 233 9.53 -3.98 10.72
N ASP A 234 9.43 -3.01 9.79
CA ASP A 234 10.32 -1.86 9.78
C ASP A 234 9.84 -0.77 10.75
N LEU A 235 10.77 -0.06 11.40
CA LEU A 235 10.46 1.02 12.35
C LEU A 235 9.52 2.08 11.75
N GLY A 236 9.71 2.43 10.48
CA GLY A 236 8.85 3.40 9.79
C GLY A 236 7.38 2.97 9.77
N TYR A 237 7.11 1.68 9.60
CA TYR A 237 5.76 1.13 9.60
C TYR A 237 5.08 1.29 10.97
N ASP A 238 5.82 0.95 12.03
CA ASP A 238 5.36 1.11 13.41
C ASP A 238 5.13 2.58 13.77
N LEU A 239 6.03 3.48 13.35
CA LEU A 239 5.87 4.92 13.55
C LEU A 239 4.57 5.43 12.95
N ILE A 240 4.23 5.02 11.73
CA ILE A 240 3.00 5.42 11.04
C ILE A 240 1.77 4.89 11.79
N ARG A 241 1.73 3.58 12.08
CA ARG A 241 0.60 2.96 12.81
C ARG A 241 0.37 3.61 14.16
N HIS A 242 1.42 3.73 14.98
CA HIS A 242 1.28 4.24 16.33
C HIS A 242 1.02 5.75 16.36
N SER A 243 1.58 6.51 15.42
CA SER A 243 1.40 7.96 15.42
C SER A 243 -0.02 8.39 15.10
N ALA A 244 -0.71 7.67 14.23
CA ALA A 244 -2.08 8.01 13.84
C ALA A 244 -3.10 6.96 14.31
N SER A 245 -2.73 6.08 15.25
CA SER A 245 -3.57 4.99 15.78
C SER A 245 -4.22 4.14 14.67
N LEU A 246 -3.48 3.88 13.60
CA LEU A 246 -3.98 3.17 12.44
C LEU A 246 -4.02 1.66 12.70
N LYS A 247 -5.01 0.99 12.10
CA LYS A 247 -5.14 -0.47 12.13
C LYS A 247 -4.71 -1.04 10.79
N ASP A 248 -3.85 -2.05 10.84
CA ASP A 248 -3.49 -2.83 9.66
C ASP A 248 -4.72 -3.64 9.21
N ALA A 249 -5.23 -3.36 8.00
CA ALA A 249 -6.44 -3.99 7.51
C ALA A 249 -6.24 -5.50 7.32
N TRP A 250 -5.08 -5.93 6.81
CA TRP A 250 -4.80 -7.34 6.57
C TRP A 250 -4.82 -8.14 7.88
N LEU A 251 -4.12 -7.64 8.90
CA LEU A 251 -4.10 -8.28 10.22
C LEU A 251 -5.48 -8.26 10.88
N PHE A 252 -6.19 -7.13 10.81
CA PHE A 252 -7.51 -6.99 11.42
C PHE A 252 -8.53 -7.95 10.80
N PHE A 253 -8.63 -8.00 9.47
CA PHE A 253 -9.56 -8.90 8.79
C PHE A 253 -9.22 -10.37 9.02
N SER A 254 -7.94 -10.74 8.99
CA SER A 254 -7.51 -12.11 9.24
C SER A 254 -7.89 -12.58 10.65
N LEU A 255 -7.70 -11.73 11.66
CA LEU A 255 -8.05 -12.04 13.04
C LEU A 255 -9.58 -12.07 13.25
N ALA A 256 -10.31 -11.11 12.69
CA ALA A 256 -11.76 -11.06 12.79
C ALA A 256 -12.42 -12.28 12.13
N LEU A 257 -11.94 -12.67 10.95
CA LEU A 257 -12.41 -13.88 10.26
C LEU A 257 -12.13 -15.13 11.08
N TYR A 258 -10.95 -15.23 11.69
CA TYR A 258 -10.62 -16.33 12.59
C TYR A 258 -11.54 -16.38 13.82
N ILE A 259 -11.80 -15.24 14.48
CA ILE A 259 -12.72 -15.19 15.63
C ILE A 259 -14.14 -15.56 15.21
N TRP A 260 -14.61 -15.05 14.07
CA TRP A 260 -15.94 -15.39 13.53
C TRP A 260 -16.09 -16.89 13.31
N THR A 261 -15.07 -17.56 12.77
CA THR A 261 -15.12 -19.02 12.59
C THR A 261 -15.22 -19.79 13.91
N VAL A 262 -14.63 -19.28 15.01
CA VAL A 262 -14.79 -19.87 16.35
C VAL A 262 -16.22 -19.69 16.86
N ASP A 263 -16.79 -18.50 16.65
CA ASP A 263 -18.15 -18.18 17.11
C ASP A 263 -19.22 -19.04 16.40
N VAL A 264 -19.08 -19.23 15.08
CA VAL A 264 -19.99 -20.09 14.31
C VAL A 264 -19.87 -21.55 14.74
N GLU A 265 -18.66 -22.04 15.03
CA GLU A 265 -18.45 -23.39 15.55
C GLU A 265 -19.18 -23.63 16.89
N LEU A 266 -19.20 -22.62 17.78
CA LEU A 266 -19.88 -22.69 19.08
C LEU A 266 -21.41 -22.69 18.94
N HIS A 267 -21.95 -21.92 18.00
CA HIS A 267 -23.41 -21.76 17.85
C HIS A 267 -24.06 -22.79 16.93
N TRP A 268 -23.31 -23.37 15.98
CA TRP A 268 -23.85 -24.27 14.95
C TRP A 268 -23.02 -25.57 14.83
N PRO A 269 -23.16 -26.50 15.79
CA PRO A 269 -22.34 -27.72 15.82
C PRO A 269 -22.53 -28.65 14.61
N GLY A 270 -23.63 -28.49 13.85
CA GLY A 270 -23.90 -29.24 12.62
C GLY A 270 -22.94 -28.92 11.46
N ILE A 271 -22.21 -27.80 11.52
CA ILE A 271 -21.25 -27.37 10.48
C ILE A 271 -19.81 -27.27 11.00
N THR A 272 -19.52 -27.83 12.19
CA THR A 272 -18.21 -27.78 12.83
C THR A 272 -17.08 -28.34 11.96
N LEU A 273 -17.27 -29.50 11.32
CA LEU A 273 -16.22 -30.13 10.51
C LEU A 273 -15.79 -29.26 9.30
N PRO A 274 -16.72 -28.74 8.46
CA PRO A 274 -16.38 -27.76 7.42
C PRO A 274 -15.64 -26.52 7.95
N ILE A 275 -16.05 -25.99 9.11
CA ILE A 275 -15.44 -24.79 9.71
C ILE A 275 -14.03 -25.07 10.22
N ILE A 276 -13.79 -26.21 10.85
CA ILE A 276 -12.44 -26.62 11.29
C ILE A 276 -11.51 -26.75 10.08
N ILE A 277 -11.98 -27.37 8.99
CA ILE A 277 -11.21 -27.48 7.74
C ILE A 277 -10.89 -26.09 7.18
N PHE A 278 -11.87 -25.20 7.12
CA PHE A 278 -11.67 -23.82 6.67
C PHE A 278 -10.68 -23.05 7.56
N ARG A 279 -10.80 -23.15 8.90
CA ARG A 279 -9.88 -22.55 9.87
C ARG A 279 -8.47 -23.08 9.72
N PHE A 280 -8.30 -24.38 9.49
CA PHE A 280 -7.01 -24.98 9.24
C PHE A 280 -6.38 -24.43 7.96
N LEU A 281 -7.14 -24.33 6.87
CA LEU A 281 -6.67 -23.73 5.62
C LEU A 281 -6.34 -22.25 5.79
N LEU A 282 -7.18 -21.48 6.49
CA LEU A 282 -6.92 -20.07 6.80
C LEU A 282 -5.63 -19.91 7.62
N THR A 283 -5.42 -20.77 8.61
CA THR A 283 -4.20 -20.77 9.43
C THR A 283 -2.97 -21.13 8.61
N LEU A 284 -3.08 -22.12 7.71
CA LEU A 284 -2.02 -22.46 6.75
C LEU A 284 -1.74 -21.31 5.80
N SER A 285 -2.75 -20.61 5.29
CA SER A 285 -2.56 -19.45 4.43
C SER A 285 -1.86 -18.31 5.20
N ILE A 286 -2.32 -17.97 6.40
CA ILE A 286 -1.67 -16.96 7.26
C ILE A 286 -0.21 -17.34 7.53
N GLY A 287 0.02 -18.59 7.94
CA GLY A 287 1.36 -19.13 8.20
C GLY A 287 2.23 -19.16 6.95
N PHE A 288 1.66 -19.50 5.79
CA PHE A 288 2.34 -19.47 4.50
C PHE A 288 2.71 -18.05 4.11
N PHE A 289 1.81 -17.07 4.18
CA PHE A 289 2.14 -15.69 3.84
C PHE A 289 3.20 -15.11 4.78
N PHE A 290 3.13 -15.44 6.07
CA PHE A 290 4.14 -15.05 7.04
C PHE A 290 5.49 -15.72 6.75
N TRP A 291 5.52 -17.04 6.56
CA TRP A 291 6.73 -17.81 6.24
C TRP A 291 7.33 -17.44 4.88
N TYR A 292 6.50 -17.32 3.85
CA TYR A 292 6.93 -16.96 2.50
C TYR A 292 7.51 -15.55 2.48
N GLY A 293 6.81 -14.59 3.10
CA GLY A 293 7.25 -13.22 3.20
C GLY A 293 8.55 -13.06 3.99
N LEU A 294 8.69 -13.79 5.10
CA LEU A 294 9.81 -13.60 6.03
C LEU A 294 11.01 -14.51 5.73
N VAL A 295 10.77 -15.75 5.31
CA VAL A 295 11.80 -16.78 5.10
C VAL A 295 12.10 -16.97 3.61
N CYS A 296 11.11 -17.26 2.76
CA CYS A 296 11.37 -17.51 1.33
C CYS A 296 12.00 -16.28 0.67
N LEU A 297 11.34 -15.12 0.75
CA LEU A 297 11.86 -13.90 0.13
C LEU A 297 13.25 -13.52 0.67
N SER A 298 13.48 -13.66 1.98
CA SER A 298 14.81 -13.41 2.57
C SER A 298 15.87 -14.41 2.11
N SER A 299 15.51 -15.70 1.96
CA SER A 299 16.43 -16.74 1.51
C SER A 299 16.76 -16.63 0.02
N GLU A 300 15.77 -16.30 -0.81
CA GLU A 300 15.94 -16.07 -2.24
C GLU A 300 16.79 -14.82 -2.48
N GLU A 301 16.57 -13.75 -1.71
CA GLU A 301 17.38 -12.56 -1.73
C GLU A 301 18.85 -12.85 -1.38
N LYS A 302 19.10 -13.63 -0.31
CA LYS A 302 20.46 -14.05 0.07
C LYS A 302 21.10 -14.93 -1.00
N ALA A 303 20.37 -15.89 -1.57
CA ALA A 303 20.86 -16.75 -2.63
C ALA A 303 21.21 -15.96 -3.89
N LEU A 304 20.37 -15.00 -4.27
CA LEU A 304 20.61 -14.10 -5.40
C LEU A 304 21.86 -13.25 -5.19
N LYS A 305 22.02 -12.65 -4.00
CA LYS A 305 23.21 -11.86 -3.65
C LYS A 305 24.50 -12.67 -3.68
N MET A 306 24.49 -13.88 -3.13
CA MET A 306 25.64 -14.80 -3.21
C MET A 306 25.96 -15.18 -4.66
N THR A 307 24.95 -15.41 -5.48
CA THR A 307 25.12 -15.75 -6.90
C THR A 307 25.74 -14.58 -7.67
N ILE A 308 25.23 -13.35 -7.48
CA ILE A 308 25.77 -12.13 -8.09
C ILE A 308 27.22 -11.91 -7.66
N SER A 309 27.53 -12.04 -6.36
CA SER A 309 28.89 -11.92 -5.84
C SER A 309 29.85 -12.95 -6.46
N SER A 310 29.42 -14.21 -6.56
CA SER A 310 30.21 -15.27 -7.21
C SER A 310 30.46 -14.97 -8.69
N MET A 311 29.47 -14.43 -9.41
CA MET A 311 29.63 -14.03 -10.81
C MET A 311 30.63 -12.86 -10.96
N HIS A 312 30.59 -11.87 -10.07
CA HIS A 312 31.57 -10.77 -10.07
C HIS A 312 33.00 -11.27 -9.85
N ILE A 313 33.22 -12.16 -8.89
CA ILE A 313 34.54 -12.77 -8.65
C ILE A 313 35.03 -13.55 -9.88
N GLN A 314 34.14 -14.25 -10.58
CA GLN A 314 34.51 -14.95 -11.82
C GLN A 314 34.87 -13.98 -12.94
N LEU A 315 34.11 -12.90 -13.13
CA LEU A 315 34.40 -11.87 -14.14
C LEU A 315 35.74 -11.16 -13.87
N GLU A 316 36.06 -10.86 -12.61
CA GLU A 316 37.36 -10.31 -12.22
C GLU A 316 38.50 -11.30 -12.50
N ARG A 317 38.32 -12.58 -12.20
CA ARG A 317 39.29 -13.64 -12.54
C ARG A 317 39.48 -13.79 -14.04
N PHE A 318 38.42 -13.71 -14.84
CA PHE A 318 38.51 -13.73 -16.31
C PHE A 318 39.24 -12.50 -16.86
N SER A 319 38.98 -11.32 -16.30
CA SER A 319 39.69 -10.09 -16.64
C SER A 319 41.18 -10.17 -16.31
N CYS A 320 41.52 -10.65 -15.12
CA CYS A 320 42.91 -10.93 -14.72
C CYS A 320 43.56 -11.99 -15.62
N TYR A 321 42.89 -13.10 -15.93
CA TYR A 321 43.42 -14.15 -16.80
C TYR A 321 43.72 -13.63 -18.21
N ASN A 322 42.84 -12.82 -18.79
CA ASN A 322 43.06 -12.16 -20.07
C ASN A 322 44.22 -11.14 -20.02
N PHE A 323 44.40 -10.45 -18.90
CA PHE A 323 45.54 -9.56 -18.66
C PHE A 323 46.87 -10.34 -18.60
N PHE A 324 46.92 -11.45 -17.85
CA PHE A 324 48.12 -12.28 -17.73
C PHE A 324 48.47 -13.03 -19.02
N THR A 325 47.48 -13.52 -19.78
CA THR A 325 47.73 -14.17 -21.08
C THR A 325 48.20 -13.18 -22.15
N LYS A 326 47.71 -11.94 -22.17
CA LYS A 326 48.27 -10.86 -23.02
C LYS A 326 49.71 -10.52 -22.66
N ARG A 327 50.05 -10.49 -21.36
CA ARG A 327 51.42 -10.21 -20.89
C ARG A 327 52.39 -11.34 -21.22
N LYS A 328 51.96 -12.61 -21.10
CA LYS A 328 52.74 -13.80 -21.47
C LYS A 328 52.97 -13.89 -22.99
N LYS A 329 51.98 -13.55 -23.82
CA LYS A 329 52.17 -13.41 -25.28
C LYS A 329 53.19 -12.33 -25.64
N ARG A 330 53.16 -11.17 -24.97
CA ARG A 330 54.15 -10.09 -25.19
C ARG A 330 55.58 -10.48 -24.78
N GLN A 331 55.76 -11.29 -23.74
CA GLN A 331 57.09 -11.79 -23.35
C GLN A 331 57.64 -12.88 -24.30
N ILE A 332 56.77 -13.73 -24.88
CA ILE A 332 57.19 -14.76 -25.83
C ILE A 332 57.54 -14.17 -27.21
N SER A 333 56.96 -13.01 -27.57
CA SER A 333 57.31 -12.27 -28.80
C SER A 333 58.54 -11.36 -28.67
N ALA A 334 59.22 -11.35 -27.51
CA ALA A 334 60.37 -10.50 -27.22
C ALA A 334 61.68 -11.29 -27.01
N VAL A 335 61.72 -12.55 -27.45
CA VAL A 335 62.90 -13.43 -27.49
C VAL A 335 63.23 -13.76 -28.93
#